data_AF-C4XET7-F1
#
_entry.id   AF-C4XET7-F1
#
_cell.length_a   1.000
_cell.length_b   1.000
_cell.length_c   1.000
_cell.angle_alpha   90.00
_cell.angle_beta   90.00
_cell.angle_gamma   90.00
#
_symmetry.space_group_name_H-M   'P 1'
#
loop_
_entity.id
_entity.type
_entity.pdbx_description
1 polymer ?
#
loop_
_entity_poly.entity_id
_entity_poly.type
_entity_poly.pdbx_seq_one_letter_code
_entity_poly.pdbx_strand_id
1 'polypeptide(L)'
;MLTDNLKGIQQAIEAVFPNSKQQRCIVHMIRNSVKYVNYKDMKEFCKDLKSVYQSNDAKNAMDNLDIFEDKWGKKYPTSISIWRRNWSEISTMFDYSLEIRTLIYTTNSIENLNSVFRKYTKTKTVFPSDDSLLKILFLASQQIIKKWSNSRIRNWSSILNEFKIIDFENEE
;
A
#
# COMPACT_ATOMS: atom_id res chain seq x y z
N MET A 1 9.92 4.43 2.03
CA MET A 1 9.29 4.36 0.70
C MET A 1 8.25 3.25 0.63
N LEU A 2 7.07 3.51 0.06
CA LEU A 2 5.99 2.52 -0.11
C LEU A 2 6.03 1.92 -1.52
N THR A 3 6.17 0.60 -1.65
CA THR A 3 6.30 -0.08 -2.95
C THR A 3 5.41 -1.30 -3.07
N ASP A 4 5.13 -1.72 -4.30
CA ASP A 4 4.58 -3.04 -4.59
C ASP A 4 5.72 -4.08 -4.73
N ASN A 5 5.37 -5.31 -5.13
CA ASN A 5 6.34 -6.40 -5.27
C ASN A 5 6.99 -6.43 -6.66
N LEU A 6 7.62 -5.33 -7.06
CA LEU A 6 8.41 -5.25 -8.29
C LEU A 6 9.85 -5.71 -8.05
N LYS A 7 10.32 -6.60 -8.93
CA LYS A 7 11.70 -7.13 -8.88
C LYS A 7 12.70 -5.99 -9.05
N GLY A 8 13.74 -5.97 -8.22
CA GLY A 8 14.85 -5.00 -8.32
C GLY A 8 14.57 -3.64 -7.65
N ILE A 9 13.32 -3.30 -7.34
CA ILE A 9 13.00 -1.99 -6.72
C ILE A 9 13.61 -1.89 -5.32
N GLN A 10 13.54 -2.94 -4.52
CA GLN A 10 14.08 -2.96 -3.17
C GLN A 10 15.59 -2.70 -3.17
N GLN A 11 16.32 -3.41 -4.03
CA GLN A 11 17.76 -3.27 -4.19
C GLN A 11 18.14 -1.88 -4.69
N ALA A 12 17.35 -1.32 -5.62
CA ALA A 12 17.58 0.03 -6.13
C ALA A 12 17.36 1.11 -5.06
N ILE A 13 16.34 0.95 -4.20
CA ILE A 13 16.07 1.86 -3.09
C ILE A 13 17.19 1.79 -2.06
N GLU A 14 17.62 0.60 -1.65
CA GLU A 14 18.74 0.42 -0.72
C GLU A 14 20.03 1.05 -1.25
N ALA A 15 20.28 0.95 -2.56
CA ALA A 15 21.48 1.50 -3.18
C ALA A 15 21.50 3.04 -3.24
N VAL A 16 20.35 3.68 -3.47
CA VAL A 16 20.26 5.15 -3.68
C VAL A 16 19.80 5.90 -2.43
N PHE A 17 18.94 5.29 -1.62
CA PHE A 17 18.33 5.86 -0.42
C PHE A 17 18.44 4.87 0.76
N PRO A 18 19.66 4.59 1.26
CA PRO A 18 19.90 3.56 2.27
C PRO A 18 19.15 3.79 3.58
N ASN A 19 18.87 5.06 3.92
CA ASN A 19 18.15 5.42 5.14
C ASN A 19 16.62 5.35 4.97
N SER A 20 16.09 5.03 3.78
CA SER A 20 14.65 4.97 3.55
C SER A 20 14.08 3.66 4.09
N LYS A 21 13.26 3.75 5.14
CA LYS A 21 12.45 2.62 5.62
C LYS A 21 11.56 2.09 4.50
N GLN A 22 11.71 0.82 4.13
CA GLN A 22 10.89 0.20 3.09
C GLN A 22 9.58 -0.33 3.67
N GLN A 23 8.47 -0.05 2.99
CA GLN A 23 7.15 -0.54 3.33
C GLN A 23 6.49 -1.21 2.12
N ARG A 24 5.93 -2.40 2.30
CA ARG A 24 5.06 -3.01 1.29
C ARG A 24 3.68 -2.39 1.30
N CYS A 25 3.18 -2.07 0.11
CA CYS A 25 1.86 -1.48 -0.06
C CYS A 25 0.75 -2.46 0.37
N ILE A 26 0.08 -2.15 1.49
CA ILE A 26 -1.01 -2.95 2.06
C ILE A 26 -2.14 -3.18 1.04
N VAL A 27 -2.42 -2.18 0.19
CA VAL A 27 -3.42 -2.31 -0.88
C VAL A 27 -3.05 -3.43 -1.86
N HIS A 28 -1.79 -3.47 -2.29
CA HIS A 28 -1.30 -4.53 -3.19
C HIS A 28 -1.22 -5.88 -2.47
N MET A 29 -0.88 -5.90 -1.18
CA MET A 29 -0.92 -7.10 -0.35
C MET A 29 -2.33 -7.70 -0.28
N ILE A 30 -3.34 -6.87 0.02
CA ILE A 30 -4.75 -7.29 0.04
C ILE A 30 -5.16 -7.81 -1.33
N ARG A 31 -4.94 -7.04 -2.41
CA ARG A 31 -5.31 -7.46 -3.77
C ARG A 31 -4.64 -8.77 -4.18
N ASN A 32 -3.37 -8.98 -3.83
CA ASN A 32 -2.67 -10.23 -4.13
C ASN A 32 -3.20 -11.41 -3.29
N SER A 33 -3.62 -11.16 -2.06
CA SER A 33 -4.15 -12.20 -1.16
C SER A 33 -5.51 -12.71 -1.63
N VAL A 34 -6.38 -11.81 -2.07
CA VAL A 34 -7.77 -12.15 -2.43
C VAL A 34 -7.91 -12.80 -3.81
N LYS A 35 -6.88 -12.76 -4.66
CA LYS A 35 -6.87 -13.42 -5.98
C LYS A 35 -7.16 -14.92 -5.93
N TYR A 36 -6.80 -15.57 -4.82
CA TYR A 36 -6.94 -17.00 -4.62
C TYR A 36 -8.15 -17.39 -3.75
N VAL A 37 -8.90 -16.39 -3.27
CA VAL A 37 -9.99 -16.59 -2.32
C VAL A 37 -11.30 -16.75 -3.07
N ASN A 38 -12.08 -17.78 -2.70
CA ASN A 38 -13.39 -17.99 -3.30
C ASN A 38 -14.34 -16.84 -2.90
N TYR A 39 -15.21 -16.43 -3.83
CA TYR A 39 -16.20 -15.37 -3.62
C TYR A 39 -17.03 -15.56 -2.35
N LYS A 40 -17.41 -16.80 -2.02
CA LYS A 40 -18.20 -17.12 -0.81
C LYS A 40 -17.49 -16.73 0.49
N ASP A 41 -16.17 -16.82 0.51
CA ASP A 41 -15.36 -16.55 1.70
C ASP A 41 -14.81 -15.12 1.72
N MET A 42 -14.80 -14.45 0.56
CA MET A 42 -14.16 -13.15 0.33
C MET A 42 -14.50 -12.10 1.41
N LYS A 43 -15.77 -12.00 1.79
CA LYS A 43 -16.23 -11.02 2.78
C LYS A 43 -15.65 -11.29 4.16
N GLU A 44 -15.67 -12.55 4.59
CA GLU A 44 -15.17 -12.97 5.89
C GLU A 44 -13.64 -12.93 5.94
N PHE A 45 -12.99 -13.44 4.90
CA PHE A 45 -11.54 -13.38 4.72
C PHE A 45 -11.00 -11.95 4.81
N CYS A 46 -11.63 -11.00 4.10
CA CYS A 46 -11.22 -9.59 4.16
C CYS A 46 -11.48 -8.95 5.53
N LYS A 47 -12.55 -9.36 6.24
CA LYS A 47 -12.83 -8.88 7.59
C LYS A 47 -11.75 -9.36 8.56
N ASP A 48 -11.38 -10.63 8.49
CA ASP A 48 -10.35 -11.20 9.36
C ASP A 48 -8.97 -10.63 8.99
N LEU A 49 -8.65 -10.50 7.70
CA LEU A 49 -7.39 -9.89 7.26
C LEU A 49 -7.23 -8.44 7.75
N LYS A 50 -8.34 -7.73 7.92
CA LYS A 50 -8.35 -6.36 8.45
C LYS A 50 -7.87 -6.28 9.90
N SER A 51 -8.04 -7.32 10.72
CA SER A 51 -7.51 -7.32 12.09
C SER A 51 -5.98 -7.31 12.10
N VAL A 52 -5.33 -7.91 11.10
CA VAL A 52 -3.87 -7.94 10.96
C VAL A 52 -3.33 -6.53 10.75
N TYR A 53 -3.70 -5.86 9.66
CA TYR A 53 -3.09 -4.57 9.30
C TYR A 53 -3.67 -3.35 10.04
N GLN A 54 -4.77 -3.51 10.77
CA GLN A 54 -5.33 -2.47 11.65
C GLN A 54 -5.07 -2.71 13.14
N SER A 55 -4.17 -3.64 13.48
CA SER A 55 -3.72 -3.86 14.85
C SER A 55 -3.05 -2.62 15.44
N ASN A 56 -2.98 -2.53 16.77
CA ASN A 56 -2.39 -1.37 17.45
C ASN A 56 -0.87 -1.29 17.27
N ASP A 57 -0.20 -2.45 17.26
CA ASP A 57 1.26 -2.60 17.18
C ASP A 57 1.62 -3.89 16.41
N ALA A 58 2.91 -4.03 16.10
CA ALA A 58 3.43 -5.15 15.31
C ALA A 58 3.26 -6.52 16.00
N LYS A 59 3.28 -6.57 17.35
CA LYS A 59 3.11 -7.82 18.09
C LYS A 59 1.69 -8.32 17.96
N ASN A 60 0.72 -7.47 18.28
CA ASN A 60 -0.69 -7.75 18.10
C ASN A 60 -1.04 -8.10 16.65
N ALA A 61 -0.37 -7.45 15.69
CA ALA A 61 -0.54 -7.75 14.27
C ALA A 61 -0.03 -9.16 13.91
N MET A 62 1.09 -9.59 14.50
CA MET A 62 1.63 -10.94 14.30
C MET A 62 0.71 -11.98 14.92
N ASP A 63 0.26 -11.76 16.16
CA ASP A 63 -0.68 -12.66 16.84
C ASP A 63 -1.99 -12.81 16.01
N ASN A 64 -2.49 -11.70 15.46
CA ASN A 64 -3.64 -11.72 14.55
C ASN A 64 -3.34 -12.44 13.23
N LEU A 65 -2.11 -12.39 12.73
CA LEU A 65 -1.69 -13.14 11.54
C LEU A 65 -1.64 -14.65 11.82
N ASP A 66 -1.21 -15.06 13.03
CA ASP A 66 -1.25 -16.45 13.48
C ASP A 66 -2.70 -16.97 13.53
N ILE A 67 -3.60 -16.23 14.17
CA ILE A 67 -5.04 -16.57 14.23
C ILE A 67 -5.65 -16.64 12.82
N PHE A 68 -5.26 -15.72 11.95
CA PHE A 68 -5.70 -15.69 10.56
C PHE A 68 -5.21 -16.93 9.78
N GLU A 69 -3.97 -17.35 10.01
CA GLU A 69 -3.39 -18.57 9.44
C GLU A 69 -4.05 -19.84 9.97
N ASP A 70 -4.37 -19.92 11.25
CA ASP A 70 -5.07 -21.09 11.81
C ASP A 70 -6.42 -21.32 11.13
N LYS A 71 -7.14 -20.23 10.86
CA LYS A 71 -8.46 -20.29 10.22
C LYS A 71 -8.37 -20.53 8.71
N TRP A 72 -7.51 -19.79 8.01
CA TRP A 72 -7.52 -19.75 6.54
C TRP A 72 -6.35 -20.50 5.90
N GLY A 73 -5.28 -20.82 6.62
CA GLY A 73 -4.03 -21.36 6.09
C GLY A 73 -4.16 -22.72 5.43
N LYS A 74 -5.07 -23.59 5.90
CA LYS A 74 -5.37 -24.86 5.23
C LYS A 74 -6.05 -24.67 3.87
N LYS A 75 -6.90 -23.65 3.75
CA LYS A 75 -7.72 -23.40 2.55
C LYS A 75 -7.02 -22.48 1.54
N TYR A 76 -6.29 -21.49 2.04
CA TYR A 76 -5.64 -20.44 1.28
C TYR A 76 -4.15 -20.26 1.69
N PRO A 77 -3.33 -21.33 1.63
CA PRO A 77 -1.93 -21.28 2.08
C PRO A 77 -1.12 -20.23 1.31
N THR A 78 -1.40 -20.04 0.02
CA THR A 78 -0.74 -19.03 -0.81
C THR A 78 -0.98 -17.62 -0.26
N SER A 79 -2.21 -17.30 0.15
CA SER A 79 -2.55 -15.98 0.68
C SER A 79 -1.81 -15.71 1.99
N ILE A 80 -1.72 -16.70 2.88
CA ILE A 80 -0.93 -16.58 4.12
C ILE A 80 0.55 -16.39 3.83
N SER A 81 1.11 -17.20 2.92
CA SER A 81 2.55 -17.15 2.58
C SER A 81 2.99 -15.79 2.07
N ILE A 82 2.10 -15.02 1.42
CA ILE A 82 2.42 -13.69 0.91
C ILE A 82 2.66 -12.74 2.09
N TRP A 83 1.85 -12.79 3.14
CA TRP A 83 2.03 -11.94 4.32
C TRP A 83 3.26 -12.34 5.14
N ARG A 84 3.44 -13.64 5.39
CA ARG A 84 4.60 -14.15 6.15
C ARG A 84 5.93 -13.77 5.49
N ARG A 85 6.05 -13.97 4.17
CA ARG A 85 7.30 -13.67 3.44
C ARG A 85 7.66 -12.19 3.38
N ASN A 86 6.66 -11.31 3.44
CA ASN A 86 6.86 -9.86 3.33
C ASN A 86 6.71 -9.17 4.70
N TRP A 87 6.72 -9.93 5.81
CA TRP A 87 6.34 -9.39 7.12
C TRP A 87 7.22 -8.22 7.56
N SER A 88 8.54 -8.34 7.40
CA SER A 88 9.51 -7.30 7.80
C SER A 88 9.18 -5.94 7.18
N GLU A 89 8.77 -5.92 5.91
CA GLU A 89 8.42 -4.71 5.18
C GLU A 89 6.96 -4.30 5.38
N ILE A 90 6.11 -5.18 5.91
CA ILE A 90 4.73 -4.85 6.28
C ILE A 90 4.72 -4.20 7.66
N SER A 91 5.52 -4.71 8.58
CA SER A 91 5.54 -4.28 9.97
C SER A 91 6.10 -2.88 10.17
N THR A 92 6.88 -2.36 9.21
CA THR A 92 7.41 -0.99 9.23
C THR A 92 6.35 0.08 9.48
N MET A 93 5.10 -0.14 9.04
CA MET A 93 4.02 0.82 9.25
C MET A 93 3.65 0.98 10.74
N PHE A 94 3.94 -0.02 11.59
CA PHE A 94 3.65 0.04 13.02
C PHE A 94 4.61 0.95 13.80
N ASP A 95 5.69 1.42 13.17
CA ASP A 95 6.56 2.47 13.72
C ASP A 95 5.87 3.85 13.72
N TYR A 96 4.71 3.97 13.07
CA TYR A 96 4.01 5.25 12.90
C TYR A 96 2.64 5.23 13.61
N SER A 97 2.15 6.43 13.93
CA SER A 97 0.84 6.66 14.52
C SER A 97 -0.31 6.10 13.69
N LEU A 98 -1.48 5.98 14.31
CA LEU A 98 -2.68 5.54 13.62
C LEU A 98 -3.07 6.48 12.47
N GLU A 99 -2.83 7.78 12.62
CA GLU A 99 -3.06 8.80 11.60
C GLU A 99 -2.23 8.51 10.35
N ILE A 100 -0.93 8.28 10.50
CA ILE A 100 -0.02 7.97 9.39
C ILE A 100 -0.36 6.59 8.81
N ARG A 101 -0.57 5.58 9.65
CA ARG A 101 -0.97 4.23 9.20
C ARG A 101 -2.23 4.25 8.35
N THR A 102 -3.20 5.08 8.70
CA THR A 102 -4.43 5.25 7.92
C THR A 102 -4.15 5.78 6.51
N LEU A 103 -3.15 6.65 6.35
CA LEU A 103 -2.68 7.10 5.03
C LEU A 103 -1.93 6.00 4.27
N ILE A 104 -1.26 5.07 4.95
CA ILE A 104 -0.52 3.96 4.34
C ILE A 104 -1.48 2.90 3.78
N TYR A 105 -2.49 2.47 4.56
CA TYR A 105 -3.38 1.39 4.13
C TYR A 105 -4.65 1.86 3.40
N THR A 106 -4.87 3.17 3.24
CA THR A 106 -6.00 3.66 2.44
C THR A 106 -5.79 3.41 0.95
N THR A 107 -6.82 2.89 0.29
CA THR A 107 -6.80 2.64 -1.16
C THR A 107 -7.13 3.89 -1.98
N ASN A 108 -7.70 4.92 -1.36
CA ASN A 108 -8.34 6.04 -2.06
C ASN A 108 -7.37 6.78 -2.98
N SER A 109 -6.19 7.16 -2.50
CA SER A 109 -5.22 7.95 -3.29
C SER A 109 -4.78 7.22 -4.57
N ILE A 110 -4.43 5.94 -4.44
CA ILE A 110 -3.97 5.11 -5.57
C ILE A 110 -5.12 4.74 -6.50
N GLU A 111 -6.29 4.36 -5.96
CA GLU A 111 -7.46 4.04 -6.79
C GLU A 111 -8.01 5.25 -7.51
N ASN A 112 -7.99 6.44 -6.90
CA ASN A 112 -8.40 7.68 -7.53
C ASN A 112 -7.53 7.97 -8.76
N LEU A 113 -6.21 7.91 -8.62
CA LEU A 113 -5.26 8.04 -9.72
C LEU A 113 -5.54 7.01 -10.84
N ASN A 114 -5.60 5.72 -10.48
CA ASN A 114 -5.83 4.64 -11.43
C ASN A 114 -7.18 4.74 -12.14
N SER A 115 -8.24 5.17 -11.44
CA SER A 115 -9.57 5.35 -12.01
C SER A 115 -9.57 6.42 -13.11
N VAL A 116 -8.80 7.49 -12.93
CA VAL A 116 -8.68 8.57 -13.91
C VAL A 116 -7.85 8.09 -15.11
N PHE A 117 -6.74 7.40 -14.90
CA PHE A 117 -6.00 6.79 -16.00
C PHE A 117 -6.87 5.84 -16.82
N ARG A 118 -7.57 4.91 -16.17
CA ARG A 118 -8.53 4.01 -16.83
C ARG A 118 -9.61 4.78 -17.60
N LYS A 119 -10.11 5.91 -17.08
CA LYS A 119 -11.10 6.75 -17.78
C LYS A 119 -10.58 7.27 -19.12
N TYR A 120 -9.31 7.67 -19.20
CA TYR A 120 -8.72 8.24 -20.42
C TYR A 120 -8.16 7.18 -21.38
N THR A 121 -7.80 6.00 -20.88
CA THR A 121 -7.29 4.89 -21.69
C THR A 121 -8.39 3.94 -22.18
N LYS A 122 -9.53 3.81 -21.49
CA LYS A 122 -10.59 2.84 -21.87
C LYS A 122 -11.14 3.00 -23.29
N THR A 123 -11.09 4.20 -23.86
CA THR A 123 -11.57 4.48 -25.23
C THR A 123 -10.49 4.28 -26.30
N LYS A 124 -9.25 3.97 -25.89
CA LYS A 124 -8.09 3.77 -26.77
C LYS A 124 -7.51 2.41 -26.49
N THR A 125 -7.96 1.43 -27.27
CA THR A 125 -7.54 0.03 -27.12
C THR A 125 -6.12 -0.22 -27.60
N VAL A 126 -5.62 0.60 -28.55
CA VAL A 126 -4.27 0.50 -29.12
C VAL A 126 -3.64 1.89 -29.16
N PHE A 127 -2.35 1.96 -28.82
CA PHE A 127 -1.53 3.16 -28.92
C PHE A 127 -0.48 2.96 -30.03
N PRO A 128 -0.26 3.95 -30.90
CA PRO A 128 0.71 3.84 -32.00
C PRO A 128 2.17 3.86 -31.54
N SER A 129 2.46 4.40 -30.35
CA SER A 129 3.80 4.42 -29.74
C SER A 129 3.74 4.64 -28.23
N ASP A 130 4.82 4.35 -27.52
CA ASP A 130 4.94 4.63 -26.09
C ASP A 130 4.78 6.13 -25.79
N ASP A 131 5.30 7.01 -26.66
CA ASP A 131 5.16 8.46 -26.53
C ASP A 131 3.69 8.91 -26.58
N SER A 132 2.87 8.26 -27.42
CA SER A 132 1.45 8.57 -27.52
C SER A 132 0.69 8.19 -26.23
N LEU A 133 1.06 7.07 -25.60
CA LEU A 133 0.55 6.67 -24.30
C LEU A 133 1.01 7.64 -23.21
N LEU A 134 2.31 7.97 -23.18
CA LEU A 134 2.91 8.87 -22.21
C LEU A 134 2.25 10.26 -22.26
N LYS A 135 2.00 10.79 -23.46
CA LYS A 135 1.31 12.07 -23.64
C LYS A 135 -0.08 12.06 -23.01
N ILE A 136 -0.84 10.98 -23.18
CA ILE A 136 -2.19 10.85 -22.62
C ILE A 136 -2.15 10.71 -21.10
N LEU A 137 -1.23 9.89 -20.56
CA LEU A 137 -1.04 9.75 -19.12
C LEU A 137 -0.60 11.08 -18.49
N PHE A 138 0.30 11.81 -19.13
CA PHE A 138 0.73 13.14 -18.69
C PHE A 138 -0.45 14.11 -18.61
N LEU A 139 -1.25 14.22 -19.67
CA LEU A 139 -2.43 15.08 -19.69
C LEU A 139 -3.48 14.68 -18.63
N ALA A 140 -3.67 13.37 -18.41
CA ALA A 140 -4.53 12.87 -17.35
C ALA A 140 -4.00 13.26 -15.96
N SER A 141 -2.70 13.13 -15.71
CA SER A 141 -2.05 13.57 -14.47
C SER A 141 -2.26 15.06 -14.21
N GLN A 142 -2.10 15.92 -15.22
CA GLN A 142 -2.36 17.36 -15.10
C GLN A 142 -3.80 17.65 -14.64
N GLN A 143 -4.78 16.87 -15.11
CA GLN A 143 -6.17 17.04 -14.69
C GLN A 143 -6.40 16.61 -13.23
N ILE A 144 -5.67 15.61 -12.74
CA ILE A 144 -5.76 15.13 -11.35
C ILE A 144 -5.10 16.12 -10.39
N ILE A 145 -3.92 16.64 -10.76
CA ILE A 145 -3.17 17.61 -9.96
C ILE A 145 -4.02 18.84 -9.64
N LYS A 146 -4.82 19.32 -10.61
CA LYS A 146 -5.79 20.42 -10.38
C LYS A 146 -6.83 20.14 -9.29
N LYS A 147 -7.16 18.88 -9.03
CA LYS A 147 -8.06 18.49 -7.93
C LYS A 147 -7.30 18.39 -6.60
N TRP A 148 -6.07 17.87 -6.65
CA TRP A 148 -5.21 17.75 -5.48
C TRP A 148 -4.78 19.10 -4.92
N SER A 149 -4.59 20.12 -5.76
CA SER A 149 -4.26 21.49 -5.30
C SER A 149 -5.31 22.08 -4.36
N ASN A 150 -6.55 21.61 -4.43
CA ASN A 150 -7.65 22.04 -3.55
C ASN A 150 -7.91 21.06 -2.40
N SER A 151 -7.16 19.97 -2.32
CA SER A 151 -7.30 18.93 -1.29
C SER A 151 -6.29 19.15 -0.17
N ARG A 152 -6.69 18.91 1.08
CA ARG A 152 -5.79 18.97 2.24
C ARG A 152 -5.77 17.64 2.96
N ILE A 153 -4.60 17.23 3.43
CA ILE A 153 -4.47 16.09 4.33
C ILE A 153 -5.01 16.52 5.69
N ARG A 154 -5.98 15.77 6.21
CA ARG A 154 -6.52 16.02 7.55
C ARG A 154 -5.43 15.80 8.59
N ASN A 155 -5.37 16.65 9.62
CA ASN A 155 -4.39 16.59 10.72
C ASN A 155 -2.93 16.70 10.25
N TRP A 156 -2.66 17.32 9.09
CA TRP A 156 -1.31 17.43 8.53
C TRP A 156 -0.28 18.03 9.48
N SER A 157 -0.64 19.03 10.28
CA SER A 157 0.27 19.63 11.27
C SER A 157 0.75 18.63 12.32
N SER A 158 -0.14 17.77 12.81
CA SER A 158 0.20 16.72 13.78
C SER A 158 1.13 15.68 13.15
N ILE A 159 0.77 15.22 11.95
CA ILE A 159 1.57 14.25 11.18
C ILE A 159 2.98 14.79 10.89
N LEU A 160 3.08 16.07 10.52
CA LEU A 160 4.37 16.71 10.25
C LEU A 160 5.26 16.79 11.51
N ASN A 161 4.67 17.07 12.67
CA ASN A 161 5.40 17.11 13.92
C ASN A 161 5.92 15.72 14.31
N GLU A 162 5.10 14.69 14.12
CA GLU A 162 5.51 13.30 14.35
C GLU A 162 6.70 12.92 13.46
N PHE A 163 6.64 13.21 12.15
CA PHE A 163 7.78 12.95 11.25
C PHE A 163 9.06 13.66 11.71
N LYS A 164 8.97 14.92 12.16
CA LYS A 164 10.14 15.65 12.67
C LYS A 164 10.76 15.01 13.90
N ILE A 165 9.95 14.43 14.79
CA ILE A 165 10.45 13.72 15.98
C ILE A 165 11.14 12.42 15.55
N ILE A 166 10.49 11.64 14.69
CA ILE A 166 11.05 10.39 14.17
C ILE A 166 12.38 10.66 13.44
N ASP A 167 12.44 11.69 12.58
CA ASP A 167 13.66 12.02 11.85
C ASP A 167 14.80 12.42 12.80
N PHE A 168 14.50 13.19 13.86
CA PHE A 168 15.48 13.56 14.88
C PHE A 168 16.02 12.35 15.66
N GLU A 169 15.16 11.40 16.04
CA GLU A 169 15.57 10.16 16.73
C GLU A 169 16.43 9.22 15.87
N ASN A 170 16.42 9.37 14.53
CA ASN A 170 17.23 8.56 13.62
C ASN A 170 18.59 9.19 13.26
N GLU A 171 18.86 10.43 13.71
CA GLU A 171 20.15 11.13 13.51
C GLU A 171 21.13 10.96 14.69
N GLU A 172 20.67 10.46 15.85
CA GLU A 172 21.48 10.07 17.01
C GLU A 172 21.87 8.58 17.00
#